data_AF-A0A1C3WKB4-F1
#
_entry.id   AF-A0A1C3WKB4-F1
#
_cell.length_a   1.000
_cell.length_b   1.000
_cell.length_c   1.000
_cell.angle_alpha   90.00
_cell.angle_beta   90.00
_cell.angle_gamma   90.00
#
_symmetry.space_group_name_H-M   'P 1'
#
loop_
_entity.id
_entity.type
_entity.pdbx_description
1 polymer ?
#
loop_
_entity_poly.entity_id
_entity_poly.type
_entity_poly.pdbx_seq_one_letter_code
_entity_poly.pdbx_strand_id
1 'polypeptide(L)'
;MTTVIDGKIAAASVIEAVKVAAGGLETETGVKTGLAVVIVGDDSASHAYVNSKSKMAKECGFKSIQHTLPAETTQEELAGLVQSLNEDPSIHGILVQLPLPKHLDSDAIIQSIRPDKDVDGLHVVNAGKLATGDLSTGLISCTPAGAMLLVRRIHGEDLSGLNAVVIGRSNLFGKPMAQLLLNANATVTTAHSRTRDLASVARGADILVAAVGRPEMVKADWIKPGATVIDVGINRIAAPERGEGKSRLVGDV
;
A
#
# COMPACT_ATOMS: atom_id res chain seq x y z
N MET A 1 14.76 -7.39 24.64
CA MET A 1 14.54 -6.04 24.12
C MET A 1 13.96 -6.16 22.72
N THR A 2 13.02 -5.31 22.35
CA THR A 2 12.44 -5.28 21.00
C THR A 2 13.27 -4.38 20.10
N THR A 3 13.64 -4.85 18.92
CA THR A 3 14.28 -4.02 17.89
C THR A 3 13.21 -3.32 17.08
N VAL A 4 13.28 -1.98 16.99
CA VAL A 4 12.34 -1.19 16.19
C VAL A 4 12.77 -1.22 14.73
N ILE A 5 11.87 -1.61 13.83
CA ILE A 5 12.09 -1.52 12.39
C ILE A 5 11.90 -0.07 11.96
N ASP A 6 12.98 0.60 11.57
CA ASP A 6 12.90 1.99 11.12
C ASP A 6 12.44 2.08 9.65
N GLY A 7 11.14 2.31 9.48
CA GLY A 7 10.52 2.50 8.17
C GLY A 7 11.01 3.74 7.42
N LYS A 8 11.53 4.77 8.11
CA LYS A 8 12.06 5.98 7.44
C LYS A 8 13.38 5.68 6.76
N ILE A 9 14.26 4.94 7.45
CA ILE A 9 15.52 4.45 6.86
C ILE A 9 15.23 3.54 5.68
N ALA A 10 14.22 2.67 5.79
CA ALA A 10 13.82 1.81 4.69
C ALA A 10 13.31 2.59 3.47
N ALA A 11 12.41 3.56 3.68
CA ALA A 11 11.88 4.41 2.63
C ALA A 11 12.98 5.22 1.93
N ALA A 12 13.90 5.84 2.68
CA ALA A 12 14.98 6.64 2.11
C ALA A 12 15.87 5.82 1.15
N SER A 13 16.18 4.58 1.53
CA SER A 13 16.94 3.66 0.67
C SER A 13 16.19 3.28 -0.61
N VAL A 14 14.87 3.11 -0.54
CA VAL A 14 14.04 2.84 -1.73
C VAL A 14 13.99 4.05 -2.65
N ILE A 15 13.78 5.24 -2.11
CA ILE A 15 13.73 6.50 -2.87
C ILE A 15 15.03 6.71 -3.64
N GLU A 16 16.18 6.51 -3.00
CA GLU A 16 17.47 6.67 -3.66
C GLU A 16 17.65 5.65 -4.81
N ALA A 17 17.29 4.38 -4.58
CA ALA A 17 17.36 3.35 -5.63
C ALA A 17 16.46 3.70 -6.83
N VAL A 18 15.24 4.19 -6.59
CA VAL A 18 14.30 4.61 -7.64
C VAL A 18 14.84 5.81 -8.40
N LYS A 19 15.43 6.79 -7.71
CA LYS A 19 16.02 7.98 -8.33
C LYS A 19 17.19 7.63 -9.25
N VAL A 20 18.08 6.74 -8.80
CA VAL A 20 19.20 6.24 -9.62
C VAL A 20 18.67 5.51 -10.85
N ALA A 21 17.70 4.60 -10.68
CA ALA A 21 17.13 3.83 -11.79
C ALA A 21 16.42 4.72 -12.82
N ALA A 22 15.62 5.69 -12.37
CA ALA A 22 14.91 6.60 -13.25
C ALA A 22 15.85 7.55 -14.00
N GLY A 23 16.90 8.06 -13.34
CA GLY A 23 17.93 8.86 -14.00
C GLY A 23 18.73 8.06 -15.03
N GLY A 24 19.04 6.80 -14.73
CA GLY A 24 19.67 5.88 -15.68
C GLY A 24 18.80 5.64 -16.91
N LEU A 25 17.52 5.33 -16.71
CA LEU A 25 16.55 5.13 -17.80
C LEU A 25 16.43 6.37 -18.70
N GLU A 26 16.31 7.56 -18.11
CA GLU A 26 16.23 8.82 -18.86
C GLU A 26 17.52 9.09 -19.66
N THR A 27 18.69 8.76 -19.09
CA THR A 27 19.99 8.92 -19.76
C THR A 27 20.15 7.97 -20.94
N GLU A 28 19.73 6.71 -20.79
CA GLU A 28 19.92 5.66 -21.79
C GLU A 28 18.90 5.74 -22.94
N THR A 29 17.66 6.12 -22.64
CA THR A 29 16.54 6.03 -23.59
C THR A 29 15.95 7.37 -23.98
N GLY A 30 16.27 8.44 -23.25
CA GLY A 30 15.60 9.74 -23.37
C GLY A 30 14.17 9.77 -22.83
N VAL A 31 13.66 8.64 -22.29
CA VAL A 31 12.30 8.54 -21.75
C VAL A 31 12.27 8.90 -20.27
N LYS A 32 11.44 9.87 -19.92
CA LYS A 32 11.18 10.25 -18.53
C LYS A 32 10.01 9.45 -17.97
N THR A 33 10.21 8.74 -16.86
CA THR A 33 9.15 8.02 -16.16
C THR A 33 7.99 8.96 -15.83
N GLY A 34 6.78 8.56 -16.21
CA GLY A 34 5.58 9.39 -16.10
C GLY A 34 4.55 8.81 -15.15
N LEU A 35 4.08 9.62 -14.20
CA LEU A 35 3.07 9.27 -13.22
C LEU A 35 1.94 10.30 -13.25
N ALA A 36 0.72 9.83 -13.47
CA ALA A 36 -0.50 10.63 -13.36
C ALA A 36 -1.21 10.31 -12.05
N VAL A 37 -1.62 11.34 -11.32
CA VAL A 37 -2.41 11.23 -10.09
C VAL A 37 -3.73 11.96 -10.28
N VAL A 38 -4.85 11.28 -10.07
CA VAL A 38 -6.20 11.82 -10.17
C VAL A 38 -6.82 11.91 -8.78
N ILE A 39 -7.36 13.07 -8.42
CA ILE A 39 -8.12 13.30 -7.20
C ILE A 39 -9.46 13.94 -7.54
N VAL A 40 -10.53 13.50 -6.87
CA VAL A 40 -11.89 14.02 -7.07
C VAL A 40 -12.42 14.54 -5.74
N GLY A 41 -12.83 15.81 -5.73
CA GLY A 41 -13.30 16.52 -4.53
C GLY A 41 -12.19 17.11 -3.66
N ASP A 42 -12.59 17.59 -2.48
CA ASP A 42 -11.76 18.46 -1.64
C ASP A 42 -11.47 17.92 -0.23
N ASP A 43 -11.39 16.60 -0.10
CA ASP A 43 -10.96 16.00 1.17
C ASP A 43 -9.51 16.41 1.50
N SER A 44 -9.36 17.18 2.58
CA SER A 44 -8.07 17.75 3.00
C SER A 44 -6.99 16.68 3.26
N ALA A 45 -7.37 15.50 3.76
CA ALA A 45 -6.44 14.40 3.98
C ALA A 45 -5.93 13.84 2.64
N SER A 46 -6.83 13.61 1.69
CA SER A 46 -6.51 13.15 0.33
C SER A 46 -5.57 14.10 -0.39
N HIS A 47 -5.82 15.42 -0.30
CA HIS A 47 -4.93 16.45 -0.85
C HIS A 47 -3.52 16.39 -0.25
N ALA A 48 -3.40 16.20 1.07
CA ALA A 48 -2.10 16.08 1.72
C ALA A 48 -1.32 14.85 1.22
N TYR A 49 -1.99 13.70 1.06
CA TYR A 49 -1.37 12.50 0.51
C TYR A 49 -0.92 12.68 -0.95
N VAL A 50 -1.78 13.25 -1.79
CA VAL A 50 -1.46 13.50 -3.21
C VAL A 50 -0.29 14.47 -3.36
N ASN A 51 -0.26 15.54 -2.57
CA ASN A 51 0.87 16.48 -2.56
C ASN A 51 2.18 15.79 -2.15
N SER A 52 2.14 14.91 -1.16
CA SER A 52 3.32 14.13 -0.75
C SER A 52 3.80 13.20 -1.88
N LYS A 53 2.88 12.49 -2.56
CA LYS A 53 3.19 11.63 -3.72
C LYS A 53 3.80 12.43 -4.86
N SER A 54 3.19 13.58 -5.20
CA SER A 54 3.67 14.45 -6.28
C SER A 54 5.06 15.01 -5.99
N LYS A 55 5.31 15.44 -4.75
CA LYS A 55 6.64 15.88 -4.32
C LYS A 55 7.68 14.76 -4.46
N MET A 56 7.35 13.55 -3.99
CA MET A 56 8.27 12.41 -4.05
C MET A 56 8.57 11.98 -5.49
N ALA A 57 7.55 11.97 -6.36
CA ALA A 57 7.74 11.66 -7.77
C ALA A 57 8.69 12.67 -8.44
N LYS A 58 8.56 13.96 -8.13
CA LYS A 58 9.47 15.01 -8.62
C LYS A 58 10.88 14.82 -8.07
N GLU A 59 11.04 14.45 -6.80
CA GLU A 59 12.33 14.15 -6.19
C GLU A 59 13.05 12.96 -6.85
N CYS A 60 12.29 11.98 -7.32
CA CYS A 60 12.78 10.84 -8.12
C CYS A 60 13.01 11.18 -9.61
N GLY A 61 12.75 12.43 -10.03
CA GLY A 61 12.96 12.87 -11.41
C GLY A 61 11.82 12.52 -12.39
N PHE A 62 10.63 12.15 -11.89
CA PHE A 62 9.53 11.72 -12.75
C PHE A 62 8.81 12.93 -13.40
N LYS A 63 8.21 12.70 -14.58
CA LYS A 63 7.12 13.53 -15.11
C LYS A 63 5.87 13.25 -14.26
N SER A 64 5.59 14.11 -13.29
CA SER A 64 4.41 13.99 -12.43
C SER A 64 3.30 14.94 -12.89
N ILE A 65 2.13 14.39 -13.23
CA ILE A 65 0.92 15.16 -13.56
C ILE A 65 -0.13 14.90 -12.50
N GLN A 66 -0.77 15.97 -12.01
CA GLN A 66 -1.90 15.87 -11.10
C GLN A 66 -3.16 16.44 -11.75
N HIS A 67 -4.24 15.67 -11.72
CA HIS A 67 -5.57 16.08 -12.12
C HIS A 67 -6.43 16.23 -10.86
N THR A 68 -6.84 17.45 -10.56
CA THR A 68 -7.79 17.75 -9.48
C THR A 68 -9.15 18.04 -10.11
N LEU A 69 -10.12 17.17 -9.84
CA LEU A 69 -11.48 17.27 -10.36
C LEU A 69 -12.46 17.68 -9.25
N PRO A 70 -13.52 18.45 -9.57
CA PRO A 70 -14.53 18.85 -8.60
C PRO A 70 -15.27 17.64 -8.02
N ALA A 71 -15.89 17.81 -6.85
CA ALA A 71 -16.64 16.74 -6.20
C ALA A 71 -17.87 16.30 -7.02
N GLU A 72 -18.37 17.17 -7.89
CA GLU A 72 -19.53 16.99 -8.75
C GLU A 72 -19.21 16.24 -10.05
N THR A 73 -17.93 15.91 -10.30
CA THR A 73 -17.51 15.13 -11.46
C THR A 73 -18.34 13.87 -11.62
N THR A 74 -18.77 13.62 -12.86
CA THR A 74 -19.57 12.46 -13.25
C THR A 74 -18.70 11.23 -13.47
N GLN A 75 -19.34 10.06 -13.50
CA GLN A 75 -18.67 8.79 -13.78
C GLN A 75 -18.02 8.81 -15.17
N GLU A 76 -18.72 9.36 -16.16
CA GLU A 76 -18.29 9.45 -17.56
C GLU A 76 -17.08 10.38 -17.73
N GLU A 77 -17.08 11.53 -17.07
CA GLU A 77 -15.95 12.47 -17.10
C GLU A 77 -14.68 11.85 -16.51
N LEU A 78 -14.80 11.19 -15.36
CA LEU A 78 -13.66 10.53 -14.71
C LEU A 78 -13.15 9.35 -15.55
N ALA A 79 -14.06 8.52 -16.09
CA ALA A 79 -13.70 7.42 -16.96
C ALA A 79 -13.02 7.91 -18.25
N GLY A 80 -13.51 9.01 -18.85
CA GLY A 80 -12.90 9.64 -20.02
C GLY A 80 -11.48 10.15 -19.75
N LEU A 81 -11.24 10.76 -18.59
CA LEU A 81 -9.89 11.13 -18.16
C LEU A 81 -8.98 9.90 -18.02
N VAL A 82 -9.41 8.87 -17.29
CA VAL A 82 -8.61 7.65 -17.11
C VAL A 82 -8.29 7.01 -18.47
N GLN A 83 -9.25 6.99 -19.40
CA GLN A 83 -9.02 6.49 -20.75
C GLN A 83 -7.96 7.30 -21.50
N SER A 84 -7.99 8.64 -21.43
CA SER A 84 -6.96 9.47 -22.05
C SER A 84 -5.56 9.19 -21.47
N LEU A 85 -5.46 8.93 -20.16
CA LEU A 85 -4.21 8.57 -19.50
C LEU A 85 -3.73 7.16 -19.88
N ASN A 86 -4.65 6.22 -20.09
CA ASN A 86 -4.33 4.89 -20.60
C ASN A 86 -3.69 4.96 -22.00
N GLU A 87 -4.14 5.88 -22.84
CA GLU A 87 -3.68 6.07 -24.21
C GLU A 87 -2.40 6.92 -24.31
N ASP A 88 -2.14 7.81 -23.35
CA ASP A 88 -0.94 8.65 -23.34
C ASP A 88 0.34 7.81 -23.15
N PRO A 89 1.23 7.70 -24.15
CA PRO A 89 2.46 6.91 -24.05
C PRO A 89 3.50 7.53 -23.12
N SER A 90 3.34 8.81 -22.73
CA SER A 90 4.21 9.47 -21.76
C SER A 90 3.83 9.18 -20.30
N ILE A 91 2.66 8.57 -20.07
CA ILE A 91 2.18 8.15 -18.74
C ILE A 91 2.37 6.66 -18.60
N HIS A 92 3.14 6.25 -17.60
CA HIS A 92 3.51 4.87 -17.35
C HIS A 92 2.80 4.30 -16.11
N GLY A 93 2.36 5.19 -15.21
CA GLY A 93 1.57 4.84 -14.04
C GLY A 93 0.41 5.80 -13.83
N ILE A 94 -0.73 5.26 -13.41
CA ILE A 94 -1.95 6.00 -13.10
C ILE A 94 -2.37 5.65 -11.68
N LEU A 95 -2.61 6.67 -10.88
CA LEU A 95 -3.12 6.55 -9.53
C LEU A 95 -4.42 7.35 -9.40
N VAL A 96 -5.52 6.68 -9.03
CA VAL A 96 -6.77 7.35 -8.67
C VAL A 96 -6.88 7.35 -7.15
N GLN A 97 -6.85 8.54 -6.55
CA GLN A 97 -6.86 8.69 -5.10
C GLN A 97 -8.23 8.30 -4.52
N LEU A 98 -8.21 7.34 -3.60
CA LEU A 98 -9.39 6.89 -2.86
C LEU A 98 -9.48 7.54 -1.47
N PRO A 99 -10.68 7.61 -0.87
CA PRO A 99 -11.97 7.23 -1.46
C PRO A 99 -12.47 8.26 -2.48
N LEU A 100 -13.17 7.81 -3.52
CA LEU A 100 -13.93 8.70 -4.39
C LEU A 100 -15.21 9.18 -3.69
N PRO A 101 -15.80 10.31 -4.14
CA PRO A 101 -17.17 10.69 -3.80
C PRO A 101 -18.17 9.53 -3.96
N LYS A 102 -19.18 9.48 -3.06
CA LYS A 102 -20.09 8.33 -2.93
C LYS A 102 -20.94 8.03 -4.16
N HIS A 103 -21.16 9.00 -5.04
CA HIS A 103 -21.94 8.82 -6.28
C HIS A 103 -21.11 8.18 -7.40
N LEU A 104 -19.79 8.03 -7.23
CA LEU A 104 -18.90 7.38 -8.18
C LEU A 104 -18.65 5.93 -7.81
N ASP A 105 -18.68 5.07 -8.83
CA ASP A 105 -18.27 3.67 -8.70
C ASP A 105 -16.75 3.58 -8.78
N SER A 106 -16.11 3.44 -7.62
CA SER A 106 -14.65 3.31 -7.52
C SER A 106 -14.13 2.04 -8.18
N ASP A 107 -14.86 0.93 -8.08
CA ASP A 107 -14.40 -0.34 -8.65
C ASP A 107 -14.41 -0.25 -10.17
N ALA A 108 -15.45 0.34 -10.77
CA ALA A 108 -15.50 0.56 -12.22
C ALA A 108 -14.35 1.45 -12.73
N ILE A 109 -13.96 2.48 -11.97
CA ILE A 109 -12.82 3.34 -12.33
C ILE A 109 -11.49 2.60 -12.17
N ILE A 110 -11.30 1.85 -11.08
CA ILE A 110 -10.08 1.07 -10.87
C ILE A 110 -9.90 0.03 -12.00
N GLN A 111 -10.98 -0.67 -12.37
CA GLN A 111 -10.92 -1.67 -13.44
C GLN A 111 -10.83 -1.06 -14.85
N SER A 112 -10.99 0.26 -15.01
CA SER A 112 -10.75 0.92 -16.30
C SER A 112 -9.29 1.33 -16.49
N ILE A 113 -8.48 1.35 -15.43
CA ILE A 113 -7.03 1.57 -15.53
C ILE A 113 -6.39 0.36 -16.21
N ARG A 114 -5.59 0.58 -17.25
CA ARG A 114 -4.82 -0.49 -17.89
C ARG A 114 -3.96 -1.22 -16.85
N PRO A 115 -3.98 -2.57 -16.79
CA PRO A 115 -3.25 -3.32 -15.76
C PRO A 115 -1.75 -3.01 -15.68
N ASP A 116 -1.12 -2.70 -16.81
CA ASP A 116 0.30 -2.31 -16.90
C ASP A 116 0.59 -0.89 -16.40
N LYS A 117 -0.45 -0.05 -16.21
CA LYS A 117 -0.35 1.29 -15.64
C LYS A 117 -0.95 1.41 -14.23
N ASP A 118 -1.54 0.36 -13.68
CA ASP A 118 -2.17 0.34 -12.36
C ASP A 118 -1.12 0.23 -11.23
N VAL A 119 -0.47 1.35 -10.91
CA VAL A 119 0.62 1.39 -9.92
C VAL A 119 0.17 1.18 -8.48
N ASP A 120 -1.13 1.23 -8.20
CA ASP A 120 -1.69 0.85 -6.89
C ASP A 120 -2.04 -0.65 -6.81
N GLY A 121 -1.92 -1.40 -7.92
CA GLY A 121 -2.10 -2.85 -7.96
C GLY A 121 -3.50 -3.33 -7.57
N LEU A 122 -4.53 -2.53 -7.87
CA LEU A 122 -5.93 -2.79 -7.47
C LEU A 122 -6.77 -3.41 -8.58
N HIS A 123 -6.27 -3.41 -9.80
CA HIS A 123 -6.91 -4.07 -10.93
C HIS A 123 -6.94 -5.59 -10.71
N VAL A 124 -8.05 -6.25 -11.04
CA VAL A 124 -8.24 -7.69 -10.79
C VAL A 124 -7.17 -8.56 -11.47
N VAL A 125 -6.72 -8.14 -12.66
CA VAL A 125 -5.58 -8.76 -13.37
C VAL A 125 -4.31 -8.73 -12.53
N ASN A 126 -3.96 -7.62 -11.90
CA ASN A 126 -2.78 -7.51 -11.03
C ASN A 126 -2.93 -8.35 -9.76
N ALA A 127 -4.13 -8.33 -9.15
CA ALA A 127 -4.45 -9.22 -8.02
C ALA A 127 -4.33 -10.71 -8.40
N GLY A 128 -4.77 -11.08 -9.61
CA GLY A 128 -4.64 -12.42 -10.17
C GLY A 128 -3.19 -12.82 -10.39
N LYS A 129 -2.39 -11.96 -11.02
CA LYS A 129 -0.95 -12.17 -11.21
C LYS A 129 -0.24 -12.43 -9.89
N LEU A 130 -0.47 -11.58 -8.88
CA LEU A 130 0.07 -11.77 -7.54
C LEU A 130 -0.35 -13.11 -6.93
N ALA A 131 -1.63 -13.47 -7.03
CA ALA A 131 -2.15 -14.73 -6.50
C ALA A 131 -1.55 -15.97 -7.19
N THR A 132 -1.16 -15.86 -8.46
CA THR A 132 -0.47 -16.94 -9.21
C THR A 132 1.04 -16.92 -9.07
N GLY A 133 1.61 -15.95 -8.34
CA GLY A 133 3.06 -15.80 -8.17
C GLY A 133 3.78 -15.07 -9.30
N ASP A 134 3.07 -14.44 -10.25
CA ASP A 134 3.68 -13.60 -11.28
C ASP A 134 4.00 -12.21 -10.71
N LEU A 135 5.13 -12.14 -10.01
CA LEU A 135 5.70 -10.90 -9.49
C LEU A 135 6.51 -10.13 -10.55
N SER A 136 6.72 -10.72 -11.73
CA SER A 136 7.52 -10.12 -12.79
C SER A 136 6.73 -9.13 -13.63
N THR A 137 5.44 -9.41 -13.86
CA THR A 137 4.55 -8.55 -14.64
C THR A 137 3.37 -8.00 -13.84
N GLY A 138 3.17 -8.49 -12.61
CA GLY A 138 2.12 -8.01 -11.71
C GLY A 138 2.54 -6.79 -10.92
N LEU A 139 1.70 -5.75 -10.92
CA LEU A 139 1.86 -4.62 -10.01
C LEU A 139 1.22 -4.95 -8.66
N ILE A 140 1.89 -4.56 -7.58
CA ILE A 140 1.52 -4.91 -6.21
C ILE A 140 1.17 -3.63 -5.47
N SER A 141 0.10 -3.67 -4.67
CA SER A 141 -0.26 -2.51 -3.86
C SER A 141 0.89 -2.05 -2.96
N CYS A 142 1.06 -0.72 -2.87
CA CYS A 142 2.24 -0.11 -2.27
C CYS A 142 2.43 -0.46 -0.78
N THR A 143 1.34 -0.59 -0.02
CA THR A 143 1.39 -0.87 1.42
C THR A 143 1.86 -2.31 1.71
N PRO A 144 1.28 -3.38 1.12
CA PRO A 144 1.80 -4.74 1.30
C PRO A 144 3.21 -4.91 0.70
N ALA A 145 3.55 -4.23 -0.41
CA ALA A 145 4.91 -4.25 -0.95
C ALA A 145 5.94 -3.64 0.03
N GLY A 146 5.60 -2.51 0.64
CA GLY A 146 6.44 -1.89 1.68
C GLY A 146 6.57 -2.77 2.92
N ALA A 147 5.47 -3.35 3.40
CA ALA A 147 5.49 -4.30 4.53
C ALA A 147 6.38 -5.51 4.24
N MET A 148 6.31 -6.09 3.03
CA MET A 148 7.15 -7.21 2.63
C MET A 148 8.64 -6.84 2.61
N LEU A 149 8.97 -5.63 2.16
CA LEU A 149 10.35 -5.12 2.21
C LEU A 149 10.87 -5.04 3.65
N LEU A 150 10.04 -4.60 4.60
CA LEU A 150 10.41 -4.57 6.01
C LEU A 150 10.61 -5.98 6.59
N VAL A 151 9.75 -6.94 6.24
CA VAL A 151 9.90 -8.35 6.63
C VAL A 151 11.22 -8.93 6.10
N ARG A 152 11.52 -8.71 4.81
CA ARG A 152 12.74 -9.22 4.16
C ARG A 152 14.01 -8.64 4.74
N ARG A 153 14.00 -7.39 5.23
CA ARG A 153 15.15 -6.82 5.94
C ARG A 153 15.49 -7.56 7.23
N ILE A 154 14.53 -8.24 7.84
CA ILE A 154 14.73 -9.00 9.08
C ILE A 154 15.05 -10.47 8.78
N HIS A 155 14.34 -11.08 7.84
CA HIS A 155 14.39 -12.54 7.61
C HIS A 155 15.12 -12.97 6.33
N GLY A 156 15.42 -12.04 5.42
CA GLY A 156 15.89 -12.35 4.06
C GLY A 156 14.74 -12.59 3.07
N GLU A 157 15.09 -12.97 1.84
CA GLU A 157 14.14 -13.16 0.75
C GLU A 157 13.33 -14.47 0.86
N ASP A 158 13.93 -15.52 1.42
CA ASP A 158 13.29 -16.83 1.62
C ASP A 158 12.75 -16.94 3.05
N LEU A 159 11.43 -17.03 3.18
CA LEU A 159 10.71 -17.16 4.45
C LEU A 159 10.32 -18.62 4.75
N SER A 160 10.95 -19.59 4.08
CA SER A 160 10.71 -21.01 4.27
C SER A 160 10.75 -21.41 5.75
N GLY A 161 9.71 -22.13 6.18
CA GLY A 161 9.59 -22.64 7.55
C GLY A 161 9.05 -21.65 8.58
N LEU A 162 8.88 -20.36 8.22
CA LEU A 162 8.24 -19.37 9.10
C LEU A 162 6.72 -19.46 9.00
N ASN A 163 6.05 -19.35 10.15
CA ASN A 163 4.59 -19.20 10.22
C ASN A 163 4.22 -17.71 10.25
N ALA A 164 3.51 -17.24 9.23
CA ALA A 164 3.05 -15.87 9.14
C ALA A 164 1.53 -15.78 9.35
N VAL A 165 1.10 -14.83 10.19
CA VAL A 165 -0.31 -14.54 10.42
C VAL A 165 -0.63 -13.13 9.95
N VAL A 166 -1.60 -13.00 9.05
CA VAL A 166 -2.12 -11.71 8.60
C VAL A 166 -3.51 -11.51 9.20
N ILE A 167 -3.64 -10.56 10.12
CA ILE A 167 -4.93 -10.16 10.68
C ILE A 167 -5.51 -9.03 9.82
N GLY A 168 -6.47 -9.38 8.98
CA GLY A 168 -7.06 -8.47 7.98
C GLY A 168 -7.14 -9.14 6.61
N ARG A 169 -8.20 -8.83 5.85
CA ARG A 169 -8.47 -9.45 4.54
C ARG A 169 -9.02 -8.48 3.48
N SER A 170 -8.66 -7.19 3.61
CA SER A 170 -9.02 -6.19 2.62
C SER A 170 -8.35 -6.49 1.28
N ASN A 171 -8.95 -6.03 0.18
CA ASN A 171 -8.35 -6.13 -1.15
C ASN A 171 -7.09 -5.24 -1.27
N LEU A 172 -7.07 -4.10 -0.56
CA LEU A 172 -5.95 -3.16 -0.56
C LEU A 172 -4.70 -3.67 0.17
N PHE A 173 -4.85 -4.53 1.19
CA PHE A 173 -3.72 -4.92 2.04
C PHE A 173 -3.73 -6.39 2.45
N GLY A 174 -4.77 -6.84 3.17
CA GLY A 174 -4.71 -8.14 3.86
C GLY A 174 -4.50 -9.33 2.91
N LYS A 175 -5.28 -9.37 1.83
CA LYS A 175 -5.13 -10.41 0.79
C LYS A 175 -3.79 -10.34 0.05
N PRO A 176 -3.37 -9.19 -0.51
CA PRO A 176 -2.07 -9.12 -1.19
C PRO A 176 -0.89 -9.39 -0.25
N MET A 177 -0.91 -8.94 1.01
CA MET A 177 0.15 -9.25 1.97
C MET A 177 0.27 -10.75 2.24
N ALA A 178 -0.86 -11.44 2.42
CA ALA A 178 -0.86 -12.90 2.60
C ALA A 178 -0.26 -13.62 1.40
N GLN A 179 -0.55 -13.17 0.17
CA GLN A 179 0.03 -13.75 -1.04
C GLN A 179 1.53 -13.47 -1.19
N LEU A 180 2.01 -12.28 -0.82
CA LEU A 180 3.44 -11.96 -0.85
C LEU A 180 4.25 -12.85 0.10
N LEU A 181 3.72 -13.09 1.31
CA LEU A 181 4.34 -13.98 2.28
C LEU A 181 4.35 -15.44 1.78
N LEU A 182 3.24 -15.89 1.20
CA LEU A 182 3.12 -17.23 0.63
C LEU A 182 4.09 -17.44 -0.54
N ASN A 183 4.17 -16.47 -1.46
CA ASN A 183 5.10 -16.50 -2.59
C ASN A 183 6.57 -16.49 -2.16
N ALA A 184 6.86 -16.06 -0.92
CA ALA A 184 8.17 -16.12 -0.30
C ALA A 184 8.36 -17.36 0.60
N ASN A 185 7.53 -18.40 0.43
CA ASN A 185 7.58 -19.70 1.11
C ASN A 185 7.17 -19.73 2.59
N ALA A 186 6.60 -18.65 3.13
CA ALA A 186 6.03 -18.71 4.48
C ALA A 186 4.78 -19.61 4.50
N THR A 187 4.52 -20.27 5.63
CA THR A 187 3.19 -20.86 5.91
C THR A 187 2.28 -19.73 6.38
N VAL A 188 1.20 -19.44 5.64
CA VAL A 188 0.37 -18.25 5.91
C VAL A 188 -1.01 -18.62 6.46
N THR A 189 -1.39 -18.00 7.57
CA THR A 189 -2.76 -18.01 8.09
C THR A 189 -3.38 -16.61 8.00
N THR A 190 -4.46 -16.48 7.25
CA THR A 190 -5.24 -15.24 7.18
C THR A 190 -6.36 -15.25 8.22
N ALA A 191 -6.32 -14.30 9.15
CA ALA A 191 -7.32 -14.14 10.22
C ALA A 191 -8.17 -12.87 10.01
N HIS A 192 -9.36 -12.85 10.61
CA HIS A 192 -10.34 -11.79 10.38
C HIS A 192 -11.39 -11.72 11.50
N SER A 193 -12.35 -10.80 11.40
CA SER A 193 -13.41 -10.58 12.40
C SER A 193 -14.27 -11.81 12.74
N ARG A 194 -14.31 -12.83 11.89
CA ARG A 194 -15.00 -14.11 12.14
C ARG A 194 -14.10 -15.25 12.64
N THR A 195 -12.82 -14.97 12.90
CA THR A 195 -11.90 -15.95 13.49
C THR A 195 -12.27 -16.14 14.96
N ARG A 196 -12.60 -17.38 15.36
CA ARG A 196 -13.18 -17.69 16.68
C ARG A 196 -12.27 -17.31 17.85
N ASP A 197 -10.98 -17.69 17.77
CA ASP A 197 -9.98 -17.38 18.78
C ASP A 197 -8.78 -16.70 18.10
N LEU A 198 -8.92 -15.39 17.89
CA LEU A 198 -7.91 -14.61 17.18
C LEU A 198 -6.57 -14.56 17.95
N ALA A 199 -6.63 -14.52 19.29
CA ALA A 199 -5.46 -14.48 20.15
C ALA A 199 -4.64 -15.77 19.99
N SER A 200 -5.29 -16.94 20.05
CA SER A 200 -4.61 -18.22 19.87
C SER A 200 -3.98 -18.36 18.48
N VAL A 201 -4.61 -17.84 17.43
CA VAL A 201 -4.04 -17.86 16.08
C VAL A 201 -2.79 -16.99 16.01
N ALA A 202 -2.82 -15.77 16.57
CA ALA A 202 -1.69 -14.84 16.56
C ALA A 202 -0.46 -15.37 17.33
N ARG A 203 -0.66 -16.10 18.43
CA ARG A 203 0.43 -16.64 19.26
C ARG A 203 1.35 -17.64 18.55
N GLY A 204 0.91 -18.21 17.43
CA GLY A 204 1.72 -19.12 16.62
C GLY A 204 2.65 -18.42 15.63
N ALA A 205 2.51 -17.10 15.45
CA ALA A 205 3.14 -16.37 14.36
C ALA A 205 4.62 -16.04 14.65
N ASP A 206 5.51 -16.41 13.73
CA ASP A 206 6.87 -15.84 13.64
C ASP A 206 6.83 -14.44 13.02
N ILE A 207 5.91 -14.22 12.09
CA ILE A 207 5.63 -12.92 11.46
C ILE A 207 4.15 -12.61 11.68
N LEU A 208 3.85 -11.58 12.46
CA LEU A 208 2.48 -11.10 12.70
C LEU A 208 2.26 -9.77 11.99
N VAL A 209 1.30 -9.74 11.06
CA VAL A 209 0.88 -8.51 10.37
C VAL A 209 -0.51 -8.10 10.85
N ALA A 210 -0.65 -6.90 11.40
CA ALA A 210 -1.90 -6.35 11.88
C ALA A 210 -2.41 -5.24 10.95
N ALA A 211 -3.57 -5.44 10.33
CA ALA A 211 -4.16 -4.55 9.33
C ALA A 211 -5.70 -4.55 9.40
N VAL A 212 -6.22 -4.14 10.54
CA VAL A 212 -7.65 -4.14 10.87
C VAL A 212 -8.24 -2.75 11.09
N GLY A 213 -7.42 -1.72 11.29
CA GLY A 213 -7.88 -0.36 11.58
C GLY A 213 -8.66 -0.30 12.90
N ARG A 214 -8.15 -0.99 13.92
CA ARG A 214 -8.71 -1.02 15.27
C ARG A 214 -7.60 -0.73 16.26
N PRO A 215 -7.63 0.44 16.94
CA PRO A 215 -6.53 0.89 17.76
C PRO A 215 -6.22 -0.11 18.86
N GLU A 216 -4.93 -0.48 18.98
CA GLU A 216 -4.39 -1.30 20.07
C GLU A 216 -5.17 -2.62 20.27
N MET A 217 -5.74 -3.20 19.22
CA MET A 217 -6.55 -4.42 19.29
C MET A 217 -5.69 -5.65 19.61
N VAL A 218 -4.53 -5.78 18.98
CA VAL A 218 -3.59 -6.88 19.18
C VAL A 218 -2.83 -6.64 20.47
N LYS A 219 -2.97 -7.54 21.45
CA LYS A 219 -2.37 -7.37 22.77
C LYS A 219 -0.99 -8.04 22.85
N ALA A 220 -0.17 -7.58 23.78
CA ALA A 220 1.18 -8.11 23.96
C ALA A 220 1.22 -9.63 24.20
N ASP A 221 0.23 -10.19 24.90
CA ASP A 221 0.12 -11.63 25.16
C ASP A 221 -0.35 -12.46 23.95
N TRP A 222 -0.66 -11.80 22.83
CA TRP A 222 -0.96 -12.46 21.55
C TRP A 222 0.31 -12.66 20.72
N ILE A 223 1.39 -11.96 21.05
CA ILE A 223 2.63 -11.93 20.26
C ILE A 223 3.56 -13.02 20.77
N LYS A 224 3.99 -13.91 19.86
CA LYS A 224 5.00 -14.94 20.16
C LYS A 224 6.32 -14.26 20.56
N PRO A 225 7.00 -14.70 21.62
CA PRO A 225 8.35 -14.22 21.93
C PRO A 225 9.29 -14.38 20.74
N GLY A 226 9.96 -13.30 20.34
CA GLY A 226 10.86 -13.28 19.18
C GLY A 226 10.17 -13.04 17.83
N ALA A 227 8.85 -12.87 17.78
CA ALA A 227 8.14 -12.57 16.55
C ALA A 227 8.53 -11.20 15.96
N THR A 228 8.44 -11.12 14.64
CA THR A 228 8.42 -9.86 13.90
C THR A 228 6.99 -9.37 13.77
N VAL A 229 6.73 -8.13 14.19
CA VAL A 229 5.40 -7.53 14.13
C VAL A 229 5.40 -6.36 13.15
N ILE A 230 4.51 -6.42 12.16
CA ILE A 230 4.25 -5.35 11.19
C ILE A 230 2.89 -4.76 11.49
N ASP A 231 2.88 -3.55 12.02
CA ASP A 231 1.66 -2.79 12.29
C ASP A 231 1.44 -1.76 11.19
N VAL A 232 0.36 -1.92 10.42
CA VAL A 232 -0.05 -0.98 9.38
C VAL A 232 -1.28 -0.17 9.77
N GLY A 233 -1.76 -0.32 11.00
CA GLY A 233 -2.86 0.47 11.54
C GLY A 233 -2.47 1.96 11.62
N ILE A 234 -3.36 2.83 11.13
CA ILE A 234 -3.22 4.28 11.30
C ILE A 234 -4.52 4.78 11.89
N ASN A 235 -4.63 4.71 13.21
CA ASN A 235 -5.83 5.07 13.96
C ASN A 235 -5.60 6.42 14.65
N ARG A 236 -6.50 7.39 14.44
CA ARG A 236 -6.46 8.68 15.13
C ARG A 236 -7.32 8.60 16.40
N ILE A 237 -6.71 8.82 17.55
CA ILE A 237 -7.41 8.85 18.84
C ILE A 237 -7.19 10.20 19.54
N ALA A 238 -8.13 10.57 20.41
CA ALA A 238 -8.00 11.76 21.24
C ALA A 238 -6.76 11.66 22.13
N ALA A 239 -6.03 12.77 22.25
CA ALA A 239 -4.82 12.90 23.06
C ALA A 239 -4.96 14.11 23.99
N PRO A 240 -5.91 14.08 24.96
CA PRO A 240 -6.17 15.22 25.85
C PRO A 240 -4.94 15.60 26.68
N GLU A 241 -4.02 14.65 26.92
CA GLU A 241 -2.74 14.89 27.58
C GLU A 241 -1.82 15.84 26.78
N ARG A 242 -2.06 16.02 25.48
CA ARG A 242 -1.33 16.97 24.61
C ARG A 242 -2.04 18.33 24.48
N GLY A 243 -3.19 18.48 25.14
CA GLY A 243 -4.07 19.66 25.08
C GLY A 243 -5.45 19.35 24.49
N GLU A 244 -6.40 20.23 24.76
CA GLU A 244 -7.79 20.10 24.29
C GLU A 244 -7.86 20.06 22.75
N GLY A 245 -8.66 19.13 22.22
CA GLY A 245 -8.82 18.92 20.77
C GLY A 245 -7.61 18.28 20.07
N LYS A 246 -6.53 17.93 20.78
CA LYS A 246 -5.38 17.24 20.19
C LYS A 246 -5.65 15.76 19.98
N SER A 247 -4.98 15.20 18.98
CA SER A 247 -5.02 13.78 18.66
C SER A 247 -3.63 13.19 18.48
N ARG A 248 -3.52 11.87 18.62
CA ARG A 248 -2.32 11.10 18.31
C ARG A 248 -2.68 9.95 17.36
N LEU A 249 -1.69 9.47 16.61
CA LEU A 249 -1.80 8.26 15.81
C LEU A 249 -1.34 7.07 16.64
N VAL A 250 -2.10 5.98 16.56
CA VAL A 250 -1.77 4.67 17.13
C VAL A 250 -1.99 3.58 16.09
N GLY A 251 -1.24 2.50 16.23
CA GLY A 251 -1.38 1.33 15.38
C GLY A 251 -2.50 0.40 15.86
N ASP A 252 -2.54 -0.78 15.25
CA ASP A 252 -3.44 -1.87 15.64
C ASP A 252 -2.86 -2.73 16.79
N VAL A 253 -1.56 -2.56 17.10
CA VAL A 253 -0.80 -3.26 18.16
C VAL A 253 -0.44 -2.31 19.30
#